data_AF-A0A1A0WFK4-F1
#
_entry.id   AF-A0A1A0WFK4-F1
#
_cell.length_a   1.000
_cell.length_b   1.000
_cell.length_c   1.000
_cell.angle_alpha   90.00
_cell.angle_beta   90.00
_cell.angle_gamma   90.00
#
_symmetry.space_group_name_H-M   'P 1'
#
loop_
_entity.id
_entity.type
_entity.pdbx_description
1 polymer ?
#
loop_
_entity_poly.entity_id
_entity_poly.type
_entity_poly.pdbx_seq_one_letter_code
_entity_poly.pdbx_strand_id
1 'polypeptide(L)'
;MSDPRGRTPWWLYLAATAAIGLLIVAIIGRDHGPTLRAIAASESMTDIEAHDVAEKTLLAWARERNAGNAENLNELTSPDTPSGWVSDQLSAVEQGDKPPQWDIVATSGFTRNGTVWTMNGFGTTDGAMFTFRIGDDGRLRIYSRTPVPLPTS
;
A
#
# COMPACT_ATOMS: atom_id res chain seq x y z
N MET A 1 -27.97 -59.48 21.97
CA MET A 1 -27.39 -58.19 22.34
C MET A 1 -26.60 -57.71 21.13
N SER A 2 -27.26 -56.96 20.26
CA SER A 2 -26.70 -56.57 18.96
C SER A 2 -26.12 -55.18 19.08
N ASP A 3 -24.81 -55.08 18.96
CA ASP A 3 -24.04 -53.84 19.00
C ASP A 3 -24.21 -53.08 17.67
N PRO A 4 -24.86 -51.91 17.62
CA PRO A 4 -25.01 -51.17 16.39
C PRO A 4 -23.71 -50.42 16.16
N ARG A 5 -22.77 -51.06 15.46
CA ARG A 5 -21.58 -50.38 14.93
C ARG A 5 -22.06 -49.18 14.13
N GLY A 6 -21.83 -47.99 14.66
CA GLY A 6 -22.15 -46.71 14.05
C GLY A 6 -21.49 -46.61 12.69
N ARG A 7 -22.22 -47.02 11.65
CA ARG A 7 -21.81 -46.82 10.26
C ARG A 7 -22.04 -45.35 9.96
N THR A 8 -20.98 -44.56 10.04
CA THR A 8 -20.99 -43.19 9.56
C THR A 8 -21.49 -43.20 8.11
N PRO A 9 -22.65 -42.60 7.83
CA PRO A 9 -23.25 -42.73 6.52
C PRO A 9 -22.39 -41.99 5.48
N TRP A 10 -22.21 -42.63 4.32
CA TRP A 10 -21.29 -42.20 3.25
C TRP A 10 -21.52 -40.76 2.75
N TRP A 11 -22.74 -40.23 2.89
CA TRP A 11 -23.08 -38.85 2.54
C TRP A 11 -22.36 -37.81 3.42
N LEU A 12 -21.98 -38.14 4.67
CA LEU A 12 -21.19 -37.26 5.53
C LEU A 12 -19.78 -37.04 4.98
N TYR A 13 -19.19 -38.07 4.36
CA TYR A 13 -17.88 -37.91 3.71
C TYR A 13 -17.99 -36.97 2.51
N LEU A 14 -19.01 -37.14 1.66
CA LEU A 14 -19.24 -36.23 0.53
C LEU A 14 -19.49 -34.79 0.95
N ALA A 15 -20.29 -34.57 2.01
CA ALA A 15 -20.52 -33.26 2.56
C ALA A 15 -19.21 -32.64 3.10
N ALA A 16 -18.39 -33.43 3.78
CA ALA A 16 -17.09 -32.98 4.28
C ALA A 16 -16.13 -32.61 3.14
N THR A 17 -16.02 -33.41 2.08
CA THR A 17 -15.15 -33.10 0.94
C THR A 17 -15.61 -31.84 0.21
N ALA A 18 -16.94 -31.67 0.03
CA ALA A 18 -17.50 -30.47 -0.57
C ALA A 18 -17.24 -29.22 0.29
N ALA A 19 -17.40 -29.32 1.61
CA ALA A 19 -17.11 -28.22 2.53
C ALA A 19 -15.62 -27.83 2.53
N ILE A 20 -14.70 -28.80 2.49
CA ILE A 20 -13.27 -28.55 2.38
C ILE A 20 -12.93 -27.88 1.04
N GLY A 21 -13.52 -28.36 -0.07
CA GLY A 21 -13.36 -27.74 -1.38
C GLY A 21 -13.84 -26.29 -1.41
N LEU A 22 -15.01 -26.02 -0.84
CA LEU A 22 -15.54 -24.65 -0.71
C LEU A 22 -14.68 -23.78 0.20
N LEU A 23 -14.11 -24.32 1.27
CA LEU A 23 -13.20 -23.60 2.15
C LEU A 23 -11.91 -23.20 1.41
N ILE A 24 -11.33 -24.12 0.62
CA ILE A 24 -10.13 -23.85 -0.18
C ILE A 24 -10.44 -22.76 -1.22
N VAL A 25 -11.57 -22.87 -1.94
CA VAL A 25 -12.00 -21.84 -2.90
C VAL A 25 -12.24 -20.50 -2.22
N ALA A 26 -12.85 -20.50 -1.03
CA ALA A 26 -13.07 -19.28 -0.27
C ALA A 26 -11.77 -18.66 0.25
N ILE A 27 -10.76 -19.45 0.60
CA ILE A 27 -9.45 -18.96 1.04
C ILE A 27 -8.67 -18.39 -0.16
N ILE A 28 -8.66 -19.11 -1.29
CA ILE A 28 -7.96 -18.68 -2.50
C ILE A 28 -8.64 -17.47 -3.15
N GLY A 29 -9.98 -17.41 -3.09
CA GLY A 29 -10.77 -16.31 -3.66
C GLY A 29 -10.95 -15.11 -2.74
N ARG A 30 -10.41 -15.13 -1.51
CA ARG A 30 -10.46 -13.98 -0.62
C ARG A 30 -9.31 -13.05 -0.96
N ASP A 31 -9.49 -12.27 -2.02
CA ASP A 31 -8.79 -11.00 -2.17
C ASP A 31 -9.12 -10.17 -0.93
N HIS A 32 -8.16 -10.05 -0.03
CA HIS A 32 -8.29 -9.19 1.12
C HIS A 32 -7.90 -7.79 0.66
N GLY A 33 -8.79 -7.13 -0.07
CA GLY A 33 -8.55 -5.76 -0.54
C GLY A 33 -7.97 -4.84 0.56
N PRO A 34 -7.34 -3.73 0.19
CA PRO A 34 -6.35 -3.06 1.01
C PRO A 34 -6.85 -2.78 2.43
N THR A 35 -5.98 -3.10 3.39
CA THR A 35 -6.21 -2.92 4.83
C THR A 35 -6.02 -1.46 5.26
N LEU A 36 -5.35 -0.67 4.43
CA LEU A 36 -5.22 0.78 4.58
C LEU A 36 -6.05 1.50 3.53
N ARG A 37 -6.30 2.79 3.78
CA ARG A 37 -6.90 3.71 2.81
C ARG A 37 -6.04 4.95 2.71
N ALA A 38 -5.92 5.50 1.50
CA ALA A 38 -5.30 6.79 1.31
C ALA A 38 -6.04 7.86 2.12
N ILE A 39 -5.29 8.82 2.66
CA ILE A 39 -5.83 9.82 3.58
C ILE A 39 -6.62 10.85 2.77
N ALA A 40 -7.81 11.21 3.26
CA ALA A 40 -8.61 12.27 2.66
C ALA A 40 -7.86 13.61 2.73
N ALA A 41 -7.85 14.35 1.63
CA ALA A 41 -7.15 15.61 1.51
C ALA A 41 -7.96 16.61 0.70
N SER A 42 -7.80 17.89 1.00
CA SER A 42 -8.48 18.98 0.31
C SER A 42 -7.57 20.21 0.25
N GLU A 43 -7.73 21.01 -0.80
CA GLU A 43 -7.07 22.31 -0.96
C GLU A 43 -7.41 23.30 0.18
N SER A 44 -8.56 23.10 0.82
CA SER A 44 -9.03 23.90 1.95
C SER A 44 -8.33 23.61 3.28
N MET A 45 -7.48 22.57 3.34
CA MET A 45 -6.71 22.26 4.55
C MET A 45 -5.76 23.40 4.90
N THR A 46 -5.52 23.58 6.20
CA THR A 46 -4.44 24.44 6.68
C THR A 46 -3.09 23.83 6.27
N ASP A 47 -2.05 24.65 6.22
CA ASP A 47 -0.70 24.16 5.86
C ASP A 47 -0.21 23.08 6.82
N ILE A 48 -0.56 23.19 8.11
CA ILE A 48 -0.18 22.22 9.15
C ILE A 48 -0.88 20.88 8.91
N GLU A 49 -2.18 20.88 8.63
CA GLU A 49 -2.94 19.65 8.32
C GLU A 49 -2.43 19.02 7.02
N ALA A 50 -2.23 19.82 5.97
CA ALA A 50 -1.73 19.34 4.69
C ALA A 50 -0.33 18.73 4.81
N HIS A 51 0.55 19.36 5.60
CA HIS A 51 1.87 18.82 5.92
C HIS A 51 1.77 17.47 6.62
N ASP A 52 0.99 17.38 7.71
CA ASP A 52 0.80 16.15 8.48
C ASP A 52 0.23 15.01 7.62
N VAL A 53 -0.74 15.31 6.74
CA VAL A 53 -1.32 14.34 5.80
C VAL A 53 -0.28 13.86 4.77
N ALA A 54 0.53 14.76 4.21
CA ALA A 54 1.58 14.40 3.26
C ALA A 54 2.65 13.53 3.92
N GLU A 55 3.10 13.89 5.12
CA GLU A 55 4.08 13.14 5.88
C GLU A 55 3.58 11.73 6.22
N LYS A 56 2.36 11.62 6.76
CA LYS A 56 1.75 10.32 7.08
C LYS A 56 1.57 9.45 5.84
N THR A 57 1.16 10.05 4.72
CA THR A 57 1.04 9.34 3.44
C THR A 57 2.39 8.78 2.98
N LEU A 58 3.45 9.58 3.05
CA LEU A 58 4.80 9.15 2.68
C LEU A 58 5.32 8.02 3.59
N LEU A 59 5.16 8.18 4.89
CA LEU A 59 5.59 7.17 5.87
C LEU A 59 4.83 5.86 5.71
N ALA A 60 3.51 5.92 5.49
CA ALA A 60 2.70 4.74 5.21
C ALA A 60 3.14 4.07 3.91
N TRP A 61 3.33 4.83 2.83
CA TRP A 61 3.76 4.29 1.55
C TRP A 61 5.11 3.57 1.64
N ALA A 62 6.11 4.19 2.31
CA ALA A 62 7.42 3.58 2.52
C ALA A 62 7.33 2.29 3.35
N ARG A 63 6.50 2.28 4.40
CA ARG A 63 6.27 1.09 5.23
C ARG A 63 5.69 -0.06 4.42
N GLU A 64 4.64 0.20 3.64
CA GLU A 64 3.96 -0.86 2.87
C GLU A 64 4.83 -1.36 1.72
N ARG A 65 5.63 -0.48 1.10
CA ARG A 65 6.68 -0.86 0.15
C ARG A 65 7.69 -1.82 0.80
N ASN A 66 8.22 -1.46 1.97
CA ASN A 66 9.20 -2.29 2.69
C ASN A 66 8.59 -3.62 3.15
N ALA A 67 7.29 -3.63 3.47
CA ALA A 67 6.55 -4.84 3.82
C ALA A 67 6.22 -5.73 2.60
N GLY A 68 6.37 -5.23 1.37
CA GLY A 68 5.95 -5.93 0.17
C GLY A 68 4.42 -6.11 0.08
N ASN A 69 3.64 -5.18 0.64
CA ASN A 69 2.19 -5.25 0.63
C ASN A 69 1.62 -4.55 -0.62
N ALA A 70 1.45 -5.31 -1.70
CA ALA A 70 1.02 -4.79 -3.00
C ALA A 70 -0.32 -4.04 -2.94
N GLU A 71 -1.32 -4.59 -2.25
CA GLU A 71 -2.66 -4.00 -2.21
C GLU A 71 -2.65 -2.65 -1.49
N ASN A 72 -1.99 -2.57 -0.34
CA ASN A 72 -1.85 -1.31 0.38
C ASN A 72 -0.99 -0.31 -0.39
N LEU A 73 0.10 -0.76 -1.02
CA LEU A 73 0.97 0.10 -1.81
C LEU A 73 0.22 0.67 -3.02
N ASN A 74 -0.61 -0.14 -3.68
CA ASN A 74 -1.48 0.30 -4.77
C ASN A 74 -2.51 1.34 -4.29
N GLU A 75 -3.16 1.13 -3.14
CA GLU A 75 -4.10 2.11 -2.57
C GLU A 75 -3.43 3.47 -2.28
N LEU A 76 -2.15 3.48 -1.92
CA LEU A 76 -1.37 4.69 -1.59
C LEU A 76 -0.67 5.31 -2.81
N THR A 77 -0.76 4.69 -4.00
CA THR A 77 -0.12 5.14 -5.24
C THR A 77 -1.17 5.67 -6.21
N SER A 78 -0.88 6.78 -6.86
CA SER A 78 -1.83 7.41 -7.78
C SER A 78 -2.07 6.50 -9.00
N PRO A 79 -3.32 6.30 -9.46
CA PRO A 79 -3.60 5.46 -10.64
C PRO A 79 -2.96 5.96 -11.94
N ASP A 80 -2.68 7.26 -12.02
CA ASP A 80 -2.06 7.95 -13.17
C ASP A 80 -0.56 8.16 -13.01
N THR A 81 0.09 7.46 -12.07
CA THR A 81 1.54 7.54 -11.83
C THR A 81 2.30 7.28 -13.14
N PRO A 82 3.20 8.18 -13.56
CA PRO A 82 4.01 7.99 -14.77
C PRO A 82 5.01 6.86 -14.58
N SER A 83 5.52 6.33 -15.69
CA SER A 83 6.63 5.37 -15.62
C SER A 83 7.85 5.99 -14.92
N GLY A 84 8.42 5.23 -14.01
CA GLY A 84 9.60 5.61 -13.26
C GLY A 84 9.62 4.98 -11.88
N TRP A 85 10.46 5.51 -10.99
CA TRP A 85 10.80 4.82 -9.76
C TRP A 85 9.60 4.37 -8.92
N VAL A 86 8.56 5.21 -8.77
CA VAL A 86 7.34 4.87 -8.00
C VAL A 86 6.59 3.70 -8.63
N SER A 87 6.31 3.75 -9.95
CA SER A 87 5.64 2.65 -10.65
C SER A 87 6.47 1.39 -10.60
N ASP A 88 7.80 1.50 -10.73
CA ASP A 88 8.72 0.36 -10.69
C ASP A 88 8.70 -0.31 -9.31
N GLN A 89 8.58 0.45 -8.22
CA GLN A 89 8.46 -0.12 -6.88
C GLN A 89 7.14 -0.89 -6.71
N LEU A 90 6.04 -0.32 -7.20
CA LEU A 90 4.74 -1.00 -7.14
C LEU A 90 4.76 -2.29 -7.96
N SER A 91 5.22 -2.23 -9.20
CA SER A 91 5.31 -3.40 -10.08
C SER A 91 6.24 -4.48 -9.55
N ALA A 92 7.35 -4.12 -8.90
CA ALA A 92 8.24 -5.09 -8.26
C ALA A 92 7.51 -5.82 -7.12
N VAL A 93 6.83 -5.08 -6.25
CA VAL A 93 6.06 -5.66 -5.13
C VAL A 93 4.92 -6.54 -5.63
N GLU A 94 4.21 -6.14 -6.69
CA GLU A 94 3.16 -6.94 -7.35
C GLU A 94 3.70 -8.26 -7.93
N GLN A 95 4.95 -8.26 -8.39
CA GLN A 95 5.64 -9.46 -8.88
C GLN A 95 6.21 -10.35 -7.74
N GLY A 96 6.05 -9.93 -6.49
CA GLY A 96 6.54 -10.65 -5.31
C GLY A 96 8.00 -10.35 -4.96
N ASP A 97 8.62 -9.35 -5.62
CA ASP A 97 9.94 -8.89 -5.24
C ASP A 97 9.90 -8.16 -3.89
N LYS A 98 11.06 -8.14 -3.21
CA LYS A 98 11.27 -7.35 -2.01
C LYS A 98 12.21 -6.20 -2.32
N PRO A 99 11.70 -4.97 -2.49
CA PRO A 99 12.55 -3.82 -2.68
C PRO A 99 13.54 -3.65 -1.53
N PRO A 100 14.74 -3.07 -1.77
CA PRO A 100 15.67 -2.75 -0.71
C PRO A 100 14.99 -1.89 0.36
N GLN A 101 15.27 -2.20 1.63
CA GLN A 101 14.72 -1.47 2.76
C GLN A 101 15.07 0.02 2.65
N TRP A 102 14.05 0.85 2.78
CA TRP A 102 14.19 2.29 2.68
C TRP A 102 13.32 2.94 3.75
N ASP A 103 13.94 3.28 4.87
CA ASP A 103 13.27 3.91 5.99
C ASP A 103 13.41 5.43 5.90
N ILE A 104 12.27 6.13 5.89
CA ILE A 104 12.25 7.58 6.00
C ILE A 104 12.65 7.95 7.42
N VAL A 105 13.79 8.63 7.57
CA VAL A 105 14.28 9.11 8.87
C VAL A 105 13.97 10.59 9.10
N ALA A 106 13.71 11.35 8.03
CA ALA A 106 13.33 12.75 8.11
C ALA A 106 12.52 13.19 6.89
N THR A 107 11.69 14.22 7.10
CA THR A 107 10.93 14.92 6.07
C THR A 107 11.28 16.42 6.06
N SER A 108 11.18 17.07 4.90
CA SER A 108 11.35 18.54 4.81
C SER A 108 10.73 19.12 3.55
N GLY A 109 10.77 20.45 3.42
CA GLY A 109 10.51 21.12 2.13
C GLY A 109 9.09 20.92 1.60
N PHE A 110 8.10 20.89 2.50
CA PHE A 110 6.70 20.76 2.09
C PHE A 110 6.27 21.97 1.27
N THR A 111 5.69 21.72 0.10
CA THR A 111 5.01 22.74 -0.71
C THR A 111 3.69 22.20 -1.24
N ARG A 112 2.74 23.08 -1.49
CA ARG A 112 1.44 22.72 -2.09
C ARG A 112 1.00 23.74 -3.12
N ASN A 113 0.49 23.24 -4.24
CA ASN A 113 -0.12 24.04 -5.28
C ASN A 113 -1.38 23.33 -5.79
N GLY A 114 -2.53 23.78 -5.31
CA GLY A 114 -3.82 23.12 -5.52
C GLY A 114 -3.79 21.66 -5.09
N THR A 115 -4.10 20.75 -6.01
CA THR A 115 -4.13 19.29 -5.78
C THR A 115 -2.76 18.62 -5.83
N VAL A 116 -1.69 19.35 -6.17
CA VAL A 116 -0.33 18.81 -6.31
C VAL A 116 0.54 19.29 -5.16
N TRP A 117 1.01 18.36 -4.34
CA TRP A 117 1.84 18.66 -3.17
C TRP A 117 3.23 18.03 -3.34
N THR A 118 4.23 18.57 -2.65
CA THR A 118 5.57 17.96 -2.60
C THR A 118 6.12 17.94 -1.19
N MET A 119 6.96 16.95 -0.92
CA MET A 119 7.70 16.82 0.34
C MET A 119 8.99 16.04 0.08
N ASN A 120 10.09 16.46 0.69
CA ASN A 120 11.31 15.68 0.68
C ASN A 120 11.22 14.56 1.70
N GLY A 121 11.59 13.35 1.31
CA GLY A 121 11.85 12.22 2.18
C GLY A 121 13.32 11.86 2.16
N PHE A 122 13.93 11.73 3.33
CA PHE A 122 15.33 11.35 3.47
C PHE A 122 15.43 9.98 4.13
N GLY A 123 16.13 9.08 3.45
CA GLY A 123 16.65 7.86 4.03
C GLY A 123 18.00 8.11 4.71
N THR A 124 18.63 7.05 5.19
CA THR A 124 19.95 7.12 5.83
C THR A 124 21.07 7.46 4.86
N THR A 125 20.94 7.05 3.59
CA THR A 125 21.99 7.19 2.56
C THR A 125 21.54 7.93 1.31
N ASP A 126 20.25 8.21 1.17
CA ASP A 126 19.67 8.86 0.00
C ASP A 126 18.51 9.78 0.37
N GLY A 127 18.09 10.62 -0.59
CA GLY A 127 16.98 11.53 -0.42
C GLY A 127 16.26 11.78 -1.73
N ALA A 128 14.98 12.11 -1.65
CA ALA A 128 14.20 12.47 -2.83
C ALA A 128 13.02 13.38 -2.48
N MET A 129 12.57 14.12 -3.49
CA MET A 129 11.34 14.86 -3.45
C MET A 129 10.22 13.94 -3.95
N PHE A 130 9.19 13.80 -3.13
CA PHE A 130 7.96 13.09 -3.45
C PHE A 130 6.93 14.09 -3.92
N THR A 131 6.28 13.77 -5.03
CA THR A 131 5.09 14.48 -5.50
C THR A 131 3.87 13.67 -5.13
N PHE A 132 2.87 14.35 -4.57
CA PHE A 132 1.58 13.80 -4.21
C PHE A 132 0.50 14.42 -5.08
N ARG A 133 -0.58 13.67 -5.31
CA ARG A 133 -1.80 14.20 -5.92
C ARG A 133 -3.02 13.85 -5.09
N ILE A 134 -3.92 14.81 -4.96
CA ILE A 134 -5.29 14.55 -4.52
C ILE A 134 -6.03 13.98 -5.74
N GLY A 135 -6.44 12.71 -5.66
CA GLY A 135 -7.24 12.09 -6.71
C GLY A 135 -8.68 12.60 -6.74
N ASP A 136 -9.44 12.20 -7.75
CA ASP A 136 -10.86 12.57 -7.91
C ASP A 136 -11.73 12.10 -6.73
N ASP A 137 -11.27 11.09 -5.99
CA ASP A 137 -11.92 10.58 -4.77
C ASP A 137 -11.54 11.37 -3.51
N GLY A 138 -10.82 12.49 -3.65
CA GLY A 138 -10.44 13.37 -2.56
C GLY A 138 -9.37 12.79 -1.64
N ARG A 139 -8.57 11.83 -2.11
CA ARG A 139 -7.50 11.20 -1.32
C ARG A 139 -6.12 11.53 -1.85
N LEU A 140 -5.19 11.80 -0.94
CA LEU A 140 -3.79 12.07 -1.27
C LEU A 140 -3.03 10.76 -1.51
N ARG A 141 -2.34 10.67 -2.64
CA ARG A 141 -1.52 9.51 -3.03
C ARG A 141 -0.16 9.95 -3.56
N ILE A 142 0.83 9.06 -3.46
CA ILE A 142 2.14 9.24 -4.09
C ILE A 142 1.99 9.16 -5.61
N TYR A 143 2.44 10.19 -6.31
CA TYR A 143 2.36 10.28 -7.76
C TYR A 143 3.72 10.09 -8.44
N SER A 144 4.78 10.67 -7.90
CA SER A 144 6.12 10.51 -8.48
C SER A 144 7.22 10.79 -7.46
N ARG A 145 8.45 10.42 -7.83
CA ARG A 145 9.67 10.68 -7.08
C ARG A 145 10.69 11.32 -8.00
N THR A 146 11.35 12.38 -7.53
CA THR A 146 12.54 12.96 -8.18
C THR A 146 13.72 12.91 -7.21
N PRO A 147 14.88 12.33 -7.60
CA PRO A 147 16.07 12.34 -6.76
C PRO A 147 16.47 13.77 -6.37
N VAL A 148 16.86 13.96 -5.12
CA VAL A 148 17.41 15.24 -4.64
C VAL A 148 18.87 15.00 -4.26
N PRO A 149 19.82 15.84 -4.72
CA PRO A 149 21.21 15.72 -4.29
C PRO A 149 21.30 15.94 -2.78
N LEU A 150 21.96 15.01 -2.08
CA LEU A 150 22.36 15.26 -0.69
C LEU A 150 23.51 16.28 -0.70
N PRO A 151 23.51 17.28 0.20
CA PRO A 151 24.66 18.16 0.35
C PRO A 151 25.89 17.33 0.72
N THR A 152 26.95 17.39 -0.09
CA THR A 152 28.25 16.83 0.29
C THR A 152 28.90 17.77 1.31
N SER A 153 29.21 17.24 2.49
CA SER A 153 30.00 17.92 3.54
C SER A 153 31.40 18.28 3.08
#